data_AF-A0A371FLL7-F1
#
_entry.id   AF-A0A371FLL7-F1
#
_cell.length_a   1.000
_cell.length_b   1.000
_cell.length_c   1.000
_cell.angle_alpha   90.00
_cell.angle_beta   90.00
_cell.angle_gamma   90.00
#
_symmetry.space_group_name_H-M   'P 1'
#
loop_
_entity.id
_entity.type
_entity.pdbx_description
1 polymer ?
#
loop_
_entity_poly.entity_id
_entity_poly.type
_entity_poly.pdbx_seq_one_letter_code
_entity_poly.pdbx_strand_id
1 'polypeptide(L)'
;MQGNNKSLTDFPTMHRPDIQSLASEHKKLLSTMTLEQRDIYDRIMLCVAENRGGLFFLYGYGGTSKTLIWRAISAAIRSKGEIVLTVASSGIAALLIPGGRTAHSRFIIPTNVDEDSTCNIKQDSPLAELIIKSRLII
;
A
#
# COMPACT_ATOMS: atom_id res chain seq x y z
N MET A 1 4.76 -8.88 25.67
CA MET A 1 4.66 -8.68 24.21
C MET A 1 5.12 -7.26 23.92
N GLN A 2 6.33 -7.11 23.38
CA GLN A 2 7.02 -5.82 23.27
C GLN A 2 6.43 -5.02 22.09
N GLY A 3 5.89 -3.83 22.37
CA GLY A 3 5.31 -2.93 21.37
C GLY A 3 6.37 -2.56 20.32
N ASN A 4 6.12 -2.97 19.08
CA ASN A 4 7.15 -3.00 18.04
C ASN A 4 7.06 -1.73 17.17
N ASN A 5 7.46 -0.59 17.74
CA ASN A 5 7.42 0.79 17.22
C ASN A 5 8.44 1.08 16.10
N LYS A 6 8.56 0.19 15.10
CA LYS A 6 9.36 0.49 13.90
C LYS A 6 8.54 1.21 12.84
N SER A 7 9.03 2.33 12.35
CA SER A 7 8.35 3.27 11.44
C SER A 7 9.01 3.25 10.05
N LEU A 8 8.44 3.97 9.08
CA LEU A 8 9.08 4.31 7.81
C LEU A 8 10.52 4.85 7.94
N THR A 9 10.92 5.35 9.13
CA THR A 9 12.31 5.73 9.48
C THR A 9 13.31 4.60 9.30
N ASP A 10 12.87 3.35 9.48
CA ASP A 10 13.76 2.20 9.62
C ASP A 10 14.04 1.53 8.26
N PHE A 11 13.45 2.07 7.19
CA PHE A 11 13.56 1.57 5.82
C PHE A 11 14.09 2.67 4.87
N PRO A 12 15.42 2.93 4.85
CA PRO A 12 16.03 4.08 4.15
C PRO A 12 15.83 4.06 2.63
N THR A 13 15.49 2.92 2.05
CA THR A 13 15.21 2.78 0.61
C THR A 13 13.82 3.24 0.19
N MET A 14 12.93 3.61 1.14
CA MET A 14 11.58 4.05 0.83
C MET A 14 11.51 5.59 0.78
N HIS A 15 10.95 6.12 -0.32
CA HIS A 15 10.70 7.55 -0.43
C HIS A 15 9.77 8.00 0.70
N ARG A 16 10.23 9.00 1.46
CA ARG A 16 9.56 9.50 2.66
C ARG A 16 8.82 10.79 2.34
N PRO A 17 7.52 10.73 2.01
CA PRO A 17 6.71 11.93 1.87
C PRO A 17 6.53 12.59 3.24
N ASP A 18 6.40 13.92 3.22
CA ASP A 18 6.05 14.70 4.40
C ASP A 18 4.69 14.27 4.97
N ILE A 19 4.66 14.01 6.28
CA ILE A 19 3.46 13.51 6.97
C ILE A 19 2.33 14.54 6.90
N GLN A 20 2.66 15.82 7.01
CA GLN A 20 1.66 16.89 6.99
C GLN A 20 1.07 17.09 5.58
N SER A 21 1.89 16.97 4.55
CA SER A 21 1.46 16.90 3.16
C SER A 21 0.50 15.73 2.92
N LEU A 22 0.82 14.53 3.42
CA LEU A 22 -0.05 13.34 3.29
C LEU A 22 -1.38 13.52 4.02
N ALA A 23 -1.39 14.08 5.23
CA ALA A 23 -2.62 14.35 5.97
C ALA A 23 -3.51 15.37 5.22
N SER A 24 -2.88 16.38 4.61
CA SER A 24 -3.59 17.38 3.80
C SER A 24 -4.14 16.78 2.50
N GLU A 25 -3.37 15.93 1.83
CA GLU A 25 -3.80 15.17 0.66
C GLU A 25 -4.98 14.26 1.02
N HIS A 26 -4.88 13.50 2.11
CA HIS A 26 -5.94 12.62 2.60
C HIS A 26 -7.25 13.39 2.82
N LYS A 27 -7.20 14.53 3.52
CA LYS A 27 -8.36 15.39 3.74
C LYS A 27 -8.98 15.88 2.42
N LYS A 28 -8.15 16.29 1.47
CA LYS A 28 -8.61 16.72 0.14
C LYS A 28 -9.30 15.59 -0.61
N LEU A 29 -8.69 14.40 -0.67
CA LEU A 29 -9.24 13.24 -1.37
C LEU A 29 -10.58 12.83 -0.76
N LEU A 30 -10.68 12.76 0.57
CA LEU A 30 -11.93 12.43 1.26
C LEU A 30 -13.07 13.42 0.94
N SER A 31 -12.76 14.72 0.79
CA SER A 31 -13.79 15.72 0.46
C SER A 31 -14.36 15.59 -0.95
N THR A 32 -13.65 14.88 -1.84
CA THR A 32 -14.05 14.70 -3.25
C THR A 32 -14.74 13.36 -3.53
N MET A 33 -14.86 12.48 -2.52
CA MET A 33 -15.43 11.15 -2.70
C MET A 33 -16.96 11.19 -2.79
N THR A 34 -17.52 10.32 -3.64
CA THR A 34 -18.96 10.02 -3.61
C THR A 34 -19.32 9.20 -2.37
N LEU A 35 -20.61 9.12 -2.05
CA LEU A 35 -21.11 8.30 -0.93
C LEU A 35 -20.69 6.82 -1.07
N GLU A 36 -20.78 6.26 -2.28
CA GLU A 36 -20.38 4.86 -2.55
C GLU A 36 -18.88 4.65 -2.35
N GLN A 37 -18.05 5.57 -2.85
CA GLN A 37 -16.60 5.49 -2.66
C GLN A 37 -16.22 5.62 -1.19
N ARG A 38 -16.97 6.45 -0.44
CA ARG A 38 -16.76 6.66 0.98
C ARG A 38 -17.10 5.41 1.79
N ASP A 39 -18.20 4.73 1.47
CA ASP A 39 -18.58 3.47 2.10
C ASP A 39 -17.49 2.39 1.93
N ILE A 40 -16.98 2.23 0.71
CA ILE A 40 -15.86 1.32 0.41
C ILE A 40 -14.61 1.70 1.22
N TYR A 41 -14.27 2.99 1.24
CA TYR A 41 -13.15 3.51 2.00
C TYR A 41 -13.27 3.19 3.49
N ASP A 42 -14.42 3.52 4.11
CA ASP A 42 -14.64 3.34 5.54
C ASP A 42 -14.59 1.86 5.92
N ARG A 43 -15.15 0.97 5.08
CA ARG A 43 -15.09 -0.49 5.28
C ARG A 43 -13.65 -1.03 5.28
N ILE A 44 -12.82 -0.61 4.34
CA ILE A 44 -11.42 -1.05 4.28
C ILE A 44 -10.63 -0.47 5.45
N MET A 45 -10.81 0.82 5.75
CA MET A 45 -10.13 1.47 6.87
C MET A 45 -10.48 0.87 8.23
N LEU A 46 -11.73 0.44 8.41
CA LEU A 46 -12.15 -0.28 9.61
C LEU A 46 -11.40 -1.62 9.76
N CYS A 47 -11.28 -2.40 8.67
CA CYS A 47 -10.52 -3.65 8.69
C CYS A 47 -9.03 -3.43 8.97
N VAL A 48 -8.43 -2.36 8.43
CA VAL A 48 -7.05 -1.97 8.73
C VAL A 48 -6.89 -1.57 10.19
N ALA A 49 -7.81 -0.75 10.72
CA ALA A 49 -7.78 -0.27 12.10
C ALA A 49 -7.92 -1.41 13.12
N GLU A 50 -8.80 -2.37 12.85
CA GLU A 50 -9.01 -3.54 13.70
C GLU A 50 -7.96 -4.65 13.49
N ASN A 51 -7.04 -4.48 12.54
CA ASN A 51 -6.01 -5.46 12.19
C ASN A 51 -6.60 -6.86 11.85
N ARG A 52 -7.82 -6.91 11.30
CA ARG A 52 -8.51 -8.16 10.96
C ARG A 52 -7.86 -8.92 9.80
N GLY A 53 -7.01 -8.25 9.02
CA GLY A 53 -6.53 -8.76 7.74
C GLY A 53 -7.67 -8.92 6.73
N GLY A 54 -7.34 -9.35 5.52
CA GLY A 54 -8.32 -9.64 4.47
C GLY A 54 -7.82 -9.26 3.07
N LEU A 55 -8.55 -9.77 2.07
CA LEU A 55 -8.34 -9.45 0.67
C LEU A 55 -9.55 -8.67 0.16
N PHE A 56 -9.29 -7.51 -0.45
CA PHE A 56 -10.32 -6.68 -1.07
C PHE A 56 -10.08 -6.61 -2.57
N PHE A 57 -11.13 -6.80 -3.35
CA PHE A 57 -11.11 -6.58 -4.79
C PHE A 57 -12.06 -5.44 -5.15
N LEU A 58 -11.49 -4.28 -5.49
CA LEU A 58 -12.27 -3.11 -5.92
C LEU A 58 -12.51 -3.18 -7.43
N TYR A 59 -13.72 -3.55 -7.81
CA TYR A 59 -14.14 -3.60 -9.21
C TYR A 59 -14.87 -2.33 -9.63
N GLY A 60 -14.71 -1.93 -10.90
CA GLY A 60 -15.44 -0.82 -11.49
C GLY A 60 -14.96 -0.50 -12.91
N TYR A 61 -15.80 0.13 -13.71
CA TYR A 61 -15.47 0.52 -15.10
C TYR A 61 -14.28 1.50 -15.17
N GLY A 62 -13.68 1.66 -16.36
CA GLY A 62 -12.69 2.72 -16.59
C GLY A 62 -13.24 4.10 -16.19
N GLY A 63 -12.42 4.96 -15.61
CA GLY A 63 -12.85 6.30 -15.19
C GLY A 63 -13.60 6.40 -13.85
N THR A 64 -13.86 5.29 -13.16
CA THR A 64 -14.58 5.28 -11.85
C THR A 64 -13.73 5.71 -10.64
N SER A 65 -12.59 6.37 -10.88
CA SER A 65 -11.72 6.90 -9.81
C SER A 65 -11.31 5.88 -8.74
N LYS A 66 -11.19 4.57 -9.06
CA LYS A 66 -10.66 3.55 -8.12
C LYS A 66 -9.33 3.95 -7.49
N THR A 67 -8.47 4.58 -8.30
CA THR A 67 -7.19 5.15 -7.87
C THR A 67 -7.36 6.19 -6.76
N LEU A 68 -8.46 6.93 -6.72
CA LEU A 68 -8.77 7.91 -5.67
C LEU A 68 -8.91 7.22 -4.31
N ILE A 69 -9.64 6.10 -4.24
CA ILE A 69 -9.83 5.31 -3.02
C ILE A 69 -8.48 4.81 -2.52
N TRP A 70 -7.69 4.17 -3.39
CA TRP A 70 -6.38 3.63 -3.02
C TRP A 70 -5.40 4.72 -2.56
N ARG A 71 -5.40 5.89 -3.23
CA ARG A 71 -4.61 7.05 -2.80
C ARG A 71 -5.03 7.57 -1.44
N ALA A 72 -6.33 7.68 -1.18
CA ALA A 72 -6.83 8.17 0.10
C ALA A 72 -6.49 7.22 1.25
N ILE A 73 -6.64 5.90 1.05
CA ILE A 73 -6.24 4.88 2.04
C ILE A 73 -4.74 4.94 2.29
N SER A 74 -3.93 5.00 1.23
CA SER A 74 -2.48 5.10 1.34
C SER A 74 -2.05 6.35 2.11
N ALA A 75 -2.62 7.53 1.79
CA ALA A 75 -2.34 8.77 2.48
C ALA A 75 -2.77 8.73 3.95
N ALA A 76 -3.94 8.15 4.25
CA ALA A 76 -4.44 8.01 5.62
C ALA A 76 -3.52 7.15 6.50
N ILE A 77 -3.00 6.03 5.98
CA ILE A 77 -2.11 5.13 6.70
C ILE A 77 -0.71 5.76 6.82
N ARG A 78 -0.16 6.27 5.72
CA ARG A 78 1.20 6.83 5.69
C ARG A 78 1.33 8.12 6.49
N SER A 79 0.28 8.93 6.61
CA SER A 79 0.26 10.11 7.50
C SER A 79 0.34 9.74 8.98
N LYS A 80 0.09 8.49 9.37
CA LYS A 80 0.35 7.97 10.73
C LYS A 80 1.76 7.42 10.90
N GLY A 81 2.60 7.50 9.86
CA GLY A 81 3.94 6.92 9.85
C GLY A 81 3.97 5.40 9.62
N GLU A 82 2.84 4.80 9.25
CA GLU A 82 2.69 3.38 8.96
C GLU A 82 3.07 3.03 7.52
N ILE A 83 3.40 1.77 7.26
CA ILE A 83 3.95 1.30 5.99
C ILE A 83 2.82 0.82 5.06
N VAL A 84 2.81 1.35 3.84
CA VAL A 84 1.97 0.87 2.72
C VAL A 84 2.88 0.49 1.57
N LEU A 85 2.74 -0.73 1.06
CA LEU A 85 3.41 -1.16 -0.17
C LEU A 85 2.50 -0.90 -1.35
N THR A 86 2.92 0.02 -2.20
CA THR A 86 2.26 0.29 -3.48
C THR A 86 2.94 -0.53 -4.57
N VAL A 87 2.15 -1.40 -5.19
CA VAL A 87 2.60 -2.37 -6.17
C VAL A 87 1.72 -2.24 -7.42
N ALA A 88 2.33 -2.39 -8.58
CA ALA A 88 1.61 -2.45 -9.84
C ALA A 88 2.11 -3.61 -10.71
N SER A 89 1.29 -4.06 -11.65
CA SER A 89 1.72 -5.09 -12.62
C SER A 89 2.72 -4.52 -13.64
N SER A 90 2.53 -3.26 -14.06
CA SER A 90 3.34 -2.55 -15.07
C SER A 90 4.21 -1.46 -14.46
N GLY A 91 5.38 -1.23 -15.05
CA GLY A 91 6.27 -0.13 -14.68
C GLY A 91 5.60 1.24 -14.82
N ILE A 92 4.83 1.48 -15.89
CA ILE A 92 4.11 2.75 -16.08
C ILE A 92 3.07 2.96 -14.98
N ALA A 93 2.33 1.90 -14.61
CA ALA A 93 1.36 1.98 -13.53
C ALA A 93 2.03 2.24 -12.17
N ALA A 94 3.22 1.65 -11.93
CA ALA A 94 3.99 1.90 -10.72
C ALA A 94 4.42 3.38 -10.60
N LEU A 95 4.76 4.05 -11.70
CA LEU A 95 5.14 5.46 -11.71
C LEU A 95 3.97 6.39 -11.33
N LEU A 96 2.73 5.98 -11.59
CA LEU A 96 1.54 6.78 -11.28
C LEU A 96 1.17 6.75 -9.78
N ILE A 97 1.74 5.83 -9.01
CA ILE A 97 1.43 5.66 -7.58
C ILE A 97 2.68 6.05 -6.78
N PRO A 98 2.57 6.99 -5.81
CA PRO A 98 3.73 7.44 -5.03
C PRO A 98 4.45 6.28 -4.32
N GLY A 99 5.75 6.13 -4.61
CA GLY A 99 6.57 5.02 -4.08
C GLY A 99 6.29 3.65 -4.69
N GLY A 100 5.54 3.63 -5.81
CA GLY A 100 5.14 2.42 -6.51
C GLY A 100 6.33 1.64 -7.06
N ARG A 101 6.24 0.31 -6.97
CA ARG A 101 7.15 -0.62 -7.63
C ARG A 101 6.34 -1.66 -8.40
N THR A 102 6.94 -2.30 -9.39
CA THR A 102 6.28 -3.45 -10.02
C THR A 102 6.23 -4.63 -9.04
N ALA A 103 5.25 -5.52 -9.17
CA ALA A 103 5.18 -6.75 -8.38
C ALA A 103 6.48 -7.57 -8.51
N HIS A 104 7.00 -7.66 -9.74
CA HIS A 104 8.28 -8.30 -10.04
C HIS A 104 9.44 -7.74 -9.20
N SER A 105 9.60 -6.42 -9.16
CA SER A 105 10.69 -5.78 -8.41
C SER A 105 10.42 -5.70 -6.90
N ARG A 106 9.15 -5.67 -6.46
CA ARG A 106 8.80 -5.62 -5.04
C ARG A 106 9.00 -6.97 -4.37
N PHE A 107 8.58 -8.05 -5.02
CA PHE A 107 8.56 -9.39 -4.43
C PHE A 107 9.64 -10.32 -4.98
N ILE A 108 10.53 -9.81 -5.85
CA ILE A 108 11.61 -10.61 -6.46
C ILE A 108 11.01 -11.81 -7.20
N ILE A 109 9.97 -11.54 -8.02
CA ILE A 109 9.32 -12.55 -8.84
C ILE A 109 10.27 -12.86 -10.00
N PRO A 110 10.63 -14.14 -10.23
CA PRO A 110 11.47 -14.53 -11.36
C PRO A 110 10.78 -14.19 -12.69
N THR A 111 11.55 -13.77 -13.69
CA THR A 111 11.01 -13.46 -15.03
C THR A 111 10.70 -14.71 -15.84
N ASN A 112 11.46 -15.78 -15.61
CA ASN A 112 11.21 -17.09 -16.17
C ASN A 112 10.55 -17.92 -15.07
N VAL A 113 9.26 -18.20 -15.24
CA VAL A 113 8.43 -18.89 -14.25
C VAL A 113 8.17 -20.31 -14.75
N ASP A 114 8.39 -21.28 -13.88
CA ASP A 114 8.00 -22.69 -14.00
C ASP A 114 7.10 -23.10 -12.81
N GLU A 115 6.71 -24.37 -12.75
CA GLU A 115 5.82 -24.89 -11.70
C GLU A 115 6.41 -24.80 -10.27
N ASP A 116 7.74 -24.74 -10.16
CA ASP A 116 8.47 -24.69 -8.89
C ASP A 116 8.93 -23.26 -8.53
N SER A 117 8.58 -22.27 -9.36
CA SER A 117 9.04 -20.91 -9.21
C SER A 117 8.38 -20.22 -8.01
N THR A 118 9.23 -19.67 -7.14
CA THR A 118 8.81 -18.94 -5.94
C THR A 118 9.45 -17.55 -5.88
N CYS A 119 8.86 -16.65 -5.09
CA CYS A 119 9.46 -15.36 -4.80
C CYS A 119 10.70 -15.56 -3.91
N ASN A 120 11.89 -15.18 -4.39
CA ASN A 120 13.15 -15.43 -3.68
C ASN A 120 13.41 -14.41 -2.55
N ILE A 121 12.50 -14.35 -1.59
CA ILE A 121 12.58 -13.48 -0.42
C ILE A 121 13.17 -14.28 0.73
N LYS A 122 14.43 -13.99 1.07
CA LYS A 122 15.10 -14.64 2.20
C LYS A 122 14.43 -14.28 3.52
N GLN A 123 14.31 -15.26 4.41
CA GLN A 123 13.96 -15.04 5.82
C GLN A 123 14.96 -14.04 6.43
N ASP A 124 14.48 -13.20 7.34
CA ASP A 124 15.25 -12.13 7.99
C ASP A 124 15.89 -11.09 7.05
N SER A 125 15.46 -11.05 5.78
CA SER A 125 15.85 -9.98 4.88
C SER A 125 15.11 -8.67 5.19
N PRO A 126 15.69 -7.50 4.88
CA PRO A 126 14.98 -6.22 5.03
C PRO A 126 13.64 -6.18 4.27
N LEU A 127 13.53 -6.91 3.15
CA LEU A 127 12.28 -7.03 2.39
C LEU A 127 11.23 -7.87 3.13
N ALA A 128 11.63 -8.99 3.75
CA ALA A 128 10.74 -9.79 4.57
C ALA A 128 10.22 -8.98 5.77
N GLU A 129 11.10 -8.27 6.47
CA GLU A 129 10.70 -7.38 7.58
C GLU A 129 9.74 -6.29 7.09
N LEU A 130 10.01 -5.70 5.92
CA LEU A 130 9.15 -4.69 5.32
C LEU A 130 7.74 -5.24 5.03
N ILE A 131 7.63 -6.42 4.42
CA ILE A 131 6.34 -7.06 4.11
C ILE A 131 5.57 -7.36 5.39
N ILE A 132 6.24 -7.93 6.41
CA ILE A 132 5.62 -8.26 7.71
C ILE A 132 5.12 -7.00 8.43
N LYS A 133 5.85 -5.88 8.31
CA LYS A 133 5.49 -4.60 8.94
C LYS A 133 4.47 -3.77 8.17
N SER A 134 4.14 -4.18 6.94
CA SER A 134 3.22 -3.44 6.09
C SER A 134 1.79 -3.54 6.60
N ARG A 135 1.11 -2.40 6.74
CA ARG A 135 -0.31 -2.35 7.11
C ARG A 135 -1.22 -2.62 5.93
N LEU A 136 -0.74 -2.35 4.72
CA LEU A 136 -1.48 -2.54 3.49
C LEU A 136 -0.53 -2.79 2.32
N ILE A 137 -0.94 -3.69 1.44
CA ILE A 137 -0.36 -3.91 0.12
C ILE A 137 -1.46 -3.59 -0.89
N ILE A 138 -1.19 -2.65 -1.79
CA ILE A 138 -2.09 -2.23 -2.89
C ILE A 138 -1.45 -2.64 -4.20
#